data_AF-A0AAE8IY87-F1
#
_entry.id   AF-A0AAE8IY87-F1
#
_cell.length_a   1.000
_cell.length_b   1.000
_cell.length_c   1.000
_cell.angle_alpha   90.00
_cell.angle_beta   90.00
_cell.angle_gamma   90.00
#
_symmetry.space_group_name_H-M   'P 1'
#
loop_
_entity.id
_entity.type
_entity.pdbx_description
1 polymer ?
#
loop_
_entity_poly.entity_id
_entity_poly.type
_entity_poly.pdbx_seq_one_letter_code
_entity_poly.pdbx_strand_id
1 'polypeptide(L)'
;MASDKRSAKLKRLVTVQRHMEKMAEVELADTTRVRAEVAQSMENVLEAMSSMEPVHQTFSRHYSDRYGRLVVKDRQLSGVQQLQENKVLKEKTKADRLEDRMHLARDLEDREADDNAIYDLLEITNASRTPASSKVGDP
;
A
#
# COMPACT_ATOMS: atom_id res chain seq x y z
N MET A 1 19.96 -10.85 -23.20
CA MET A 1 19.22 -10.57 -21.95
C MET A 1 17.83 -10.16 -22.36
N ALA A 2 16.81 -11.00 -22.15
CA ALA A 2 15.43 -10.62 -22.46
C ALA A 2 15.14 -9.29 -21.75
N SER A 3 14.77 -8.26 -22.51
CA SER A 3 14.37 -6.97 -21.95
C SER A 3 13.23 -7.25 -20.97
N ASP A 4 13.47 -7.09 -19.66
CA ASP A 4 12.43 -7.28 -18.65
C ASP A 4 11.24 -6.39 -19.03
N LYS A 5 10.12 -7.04 -19.39
CA LYS A 5 8.86 -6.39 -19.78
C LYS A 5 8.52 -5.28 -18.77
N ARG A 6 8.03 -4.15 -19.26
CA ARG A 6 7.70 -2.97 -18.44
C ARG A 6 6.66 -3.33 -17.38
N SER A 7 5.67 -4.15 -17.74
CA SER A 7 4.67 -4.68 -16.80
C SER A 7 5.30 -5.45 -15.63
N ALA A 8 6.33 -6.26 -15.87
CA ALA A 8 7.04 -7.02 -14.85
C ALA A 8 7.85 -6.14 -13.89
N LYS A 9 8.42 -5.04 -14.38
CA LYS A 9 9.08 -4.03 -13.52
C LYS A 9 8.06 -3.29 -12.68
N LEU A 10 6.94 -2.85 -13.27
CA LEU A 10 5.86 -2.19 -12.55
C LEU A 10 5.24 -3.10 -11.49
N LYS A 11 5.05 -4.38 -11.77
CA LYS A 11 4.55 -5.36 -10.80
C LYS A 11 5.42 -5.43 -9.54
N ARG A 12 6.75 -5.44 -9.69
CA ARG A 12 7.68 -5.42 -8.55
C ARG A 12 7.52 -4.15 -7.72
N LEU A 13 7.38 -3.00 -8.38
CA LEU A 13 7.15 -1.74 -7.68
C LEU A 13 5.78 -1.72 -6.98
N VAL A 14 4.74 -2.31 -7.57
CA VAL A 14 3.41 -2.44 -6.93
C VAL A 14 3.55 -3.25 -5.65
N THR A 15 4.27 -4.38 -5.68
CA THR A 15 4.51 -5.19 -4.48
C THR A 15 5.19 -4.38 -3.37
N VAL A 16 6.24 -3.62 -3.68
CA VAL A 16 6.92 -2.77 -2.69
C VAL A 16 5.97 -1.69 -2.15
N GLN A 17 5.20 -1.05 -3.04
CA GLN A 17 4.29 0.02 -2.67
C GLN A 17 3.13 -0.48 -1.78
N ARG A 18 2.61 -1.69 -2.04
CA ARG A 18 1.63 -2.37 -1.17
C ARG A 18 2.22 -2.75 0.19
N HIS A 19 3.51 -3.08 0.25
CA HIS A 19 4.19 -3.30 1.52
C HIS A 19 4.31 -2.00 2.33
N MET A 20 4.63 -0.87 1.67
CA MET A 20 4.65 0.45 2.31
C MET A 20 3.29 0.88 2.83
N GLU A 21 2.22 0.64 2.06
CA GLU A 21 0.83 0.80 2.53
C GLU A 21 0.60 -0.03 3.81
N LYS A 22 0.99 -1.31 3.81
CA LYS A 22 0.79 -2.17 4.97
C LYS A 22 1.57 -1.71 6.20
N MET A 23 2.80 -1.24 6.04
CA MET A 23 3.57 -0.67 7.14
C MET A 23 2.88 0.57 7.72
N ALA A 24 2.35 1.45 6.88
CA ALA A 24 1.60 2.63 7.35
C ALA A 24 0.33 2.23 8.11
N GLU A 25 -0.39 1.19 7.68
CA GLU A 25 -1.54 0.65 8.40
C GLU A 25 -1.17 0.10 9.79
N VAL A 26 -0.04 -0.63 9.88
CA VAL A 26 0.44 -1.17 11.16
C VAL A 26 0.81 -0.05 12.12
N GLU A 27 1.53 0.98 11.66
CA GLU A 27 1.86 2.16 12.48
C GLU A 27 0.60 2.86 13.02
N LEU A 28 -0.44 2.98 12.18
CA LEU A 28 -1.73 3.55 12.57
C LEU A 28 -2.45 2.67 13.60
N ALA A 29 -2.44 1.35 13.40
CA ALA A 29 -3.06 0.39 14.31
C ALA A 29 -2.38 0.40 15.68
N ASP A 30 -1.05 0.46 15.72
CA ASP A 30 -0.28 0.55 16.96
C ASP A 30 -0.60 1.83 17.73
N THR A 31 -0.66 2.98 17.04
CA THR A 31 -1.00 4.26 17.67
C THR A 31 -2.43 4.24 18.19
N THR A 32 -3.36 3.68 17.42
CA THR A 32 -4.76 3.51 17.83
C THR A 32 -4.88 2.64 19.09
N ARG A 33 -4.13 1.53 19.16
CA ARG A 33 -4.08 0.67 20.35
C ARG A 33 -3.55 1.42 21.57
N VAL A 34 -2.45 2.15 21.43
CA VAL A 34 -1.89 2.94 22.53
C VAL A 34 -2.85 4.03 23.00
N ARG A 35 -3.61 4.65 22.09
CA ARG A 35 -4.67 5.60 22.47
C ARG A 35 -5.78 4.93 23.29
N ALA A 36 -6.21 3.74 22.90
CA ALA A 36 -7.20 2.99 23.68
C ALA A 36 -6.69 2.68 25.11
N GLU A 37 -5.42 2.29 25.26
CA GLU A 37 -4.79 2.05 26.57
C GLU A 37 -4.71 3.34 27.42
N VAL A 38 -4.42 4.48 26.78
CA VAL A 38 -4.41 5.79 27.45
C VAL A 38 -5.82 6.18 27.89
N ALA A 39 -6.82 6.00 27.04
CA ALA A 39 -8.22 6.28 27.37
C ALA A 39 -8.70 5.42 28.55
N GLN A 40 -8.39 4.12 28.55
CA GLN A 40 -8.69 3.25 29.69
C GLN A 40 -7.98 3.71 30.96
N SER A 41 -6.70 4.12 30.85
CA SER A 41 -5.95 4.64 31.99
C SER A 41 -6.56 5.93 32.55
N MET A 42 -7.12 6.79 31.69
CA MET A 42 -7.81 8.01 32.10
C MET A 42 -9.10 7.68 32.85
N GLU A 43 -9.90 6.74 32.35
CA GLU A 43 -11.12 6.27 33.01
C GLU A 43 -10.84 5.71 34.40
N ASN A 44 -9.84 4.84 34.54
CA ASN A 44 -9.46 4.27 35.84
C ASN A 44 -9.01 5.34 36.85
N VAL A 45 -8.34 6.40 36.39
CA VAL A 45 -7.96 7.54 37.27
C VAL A 45 -9.18 8.34 37.67
N LEU A 46 -10.08 8.58 36.73
CA LEU A 46 -11.30 9.33 36.97
C LEU A 46 -12.20 8.60 37.98
N GLU A 47 -12.30 7.28 37.89
CA GLU A 47 -12.99 6.44 38.87
C GLU A 47 -12.34 6.51 40.25
N ALA A 48 -11.01 6.41 40.33
CA ALA A 48 -10.31 6.58 41.60
C ALA A 48 -10.51 7.99 42.20
N MET A 49 -10.57 9.04 41.37
CA MET A 49 -10.83 10.40 41.82
C MET A 49 -12.26 10.61 42.32
N SER A 50 -13.24 9.91 41.75
CA SER A 50 -14.64 9.99 42.17
C SER A 50 -14.98 9.06 43.34
N SER A 51 -14.08 8.15 43.71
CA SER A 51 -14.27 7.22 44.82
C SER A 51 -14.39 7.95 46.17
N MET A 52 -15.33 7.48 46.99
CA MET A 52 -15.52 7.95 48.37
C MET A 52 -14.56 7.28 49.37
N GLU A 53 -13.72 6.35 48.92
CA GLU A 53 -12.83 5.63 49.84
C GLU A 53 -11.70 6.56 50.35
N PRO A 54 -11.43 6.60 51.68
CA PRO A 54 -10.49 7.55 52.28
C PRO A 54 -9.07 7.48 51.70
N VAL A 55 -8.65 6.29 51.26
CA VAL A 55 -7.34 6.09 50.62
C VAL A 55 -7.26 6.92 49.33
N HIS A 56 -8.27 6.86 48.47
CA HIS A 56 -8.28 7.59 47.21
C HIS A 56 -8.38 9.11 47.40
N GLN A 57 -9.15 9.55 48.39
CA GLN A 57 -9.27 10.98 48.73
C GLN A 57 -7.92 11.60 49.12
N THR A 58 -7.09 10.84 49.84
CA THR A 58 -5.74 11.26 50.24
C THR A 58 -4.81 11.46 49.04
N PHE A 59 -5.01 10.70 47.95
CA PHE A 59 -4.21 10.77 46.72
C PHE A 59 -4.83 11.63 45.61
N SER A 60 -5.92 12.36 45.88
CA SER A 60 -6.65 13.18 44.90
C SER A 60 -5.76 14.10 44.05
N ARG A 61 -4.78 14.79 44.66
CA ARG A 61 -3.81 15.63 43.94
C ARG A 61 -2.94 14.84 42.96
N HIS A 62 -2.49 13.65 43.34
CA HIS A 62 -1.68 12.78 42.49
C HIS A 62 -2.48 12.24 41.30
N TYR A 63 -3.75 11.90 41.52
CA TYR A 63 -4.63 11.49 40.44
C TYR A 63 -4.87 12.61 39.44
N SER A 64 -5.13 13.84 39.90
CA SER A 64 -5.29 15.01 39.02
C SER A 64 -4.06 15.27 38.16
N ASP A 65 -2.85 15.21 38.73
CA ASP A 65 -1.60 15.37 37.97
C ASP A 65 -1.42 14.24 36.95
N ARG A 66 -1.65 12.97 37.35
CA ARG A 66 -1.59 11.83 36.44
C ARG A 66 -2.59 11.97 35.29
N TYR A 67 -3.83 12.36 35.59
CA TYR A 67 -4.88 12.58 34.59
C TYR A 67 -4.47 13.66 33.59
N GLY A 68 -3.95 14.80 34.08
CA GLY A 68 -3.44 15.88 33.22
C GLY A 68 -2.35 15.40 32.24
N ARG A 69 -1.41 14.58 32.72
CA ARG A 69 -0.37 13.98 31.85
C ARG A 69 -0.95 13.03 30.81
N LEU A 70 -1.97 12.24 31.17
CA LEU A 70 -2.66 11.34 30.24
C LEU A 70 -3.43 12.12 29.16
N VAL A 71 -4.10 13.21 29.53
CA VAL A 71 -4.80 14.10 28.57
C VAL A 71 -3.82 14.69 27.55
N VAL A 72 -2.66 15.19 28.01
CA VAL A 72 -1.62 15.71 27.12
C VAL A 72 -1.12 14.61 26.18
N LYS A 73 -0.89 13.39 26.71
CA LYS A 73 -0.46 12.24 25.91
C LYS A 73 -1.50 11.85 24.86
N ASP A 74 -2.79 11.77 25.20
CA ASP A 74 -3.84 11.47 24.22
C ASP A 74 -3.91 12.53 23.12
N ARG A 75 -3.81 13.82 23.48
CA ARG A 75 -3.79 14.90 22.48
C ARG A 75 -2.62 14.77 21.51
N GLN A 76 -1.43 14.43 22.01
CA GLN A 76 -0.26 14.18 21.16
C GLN A 76 -0.49 12.98 20.24
N LEU A 77 -0.98 11.86 20.78
CA LEU A 77 -1.26 10.65 20.00
C LEU A 77 -2.36 10.88 18.96
N SER A 78 -3.36 11.71 19.25
CA SER A 78 -4.39 12.10 18.29
C SER A 78 -3.80 12.84 17.09
N GLY A 79 -2.81 13.72 17.31
CA GLY A 79 -2.11 14.39 16.22
C GLY A 79 -1.27 13.42 15.38
N VAL A 80 -0.59 12.47 16.03
CA VAL A 80 0.18 11.41 15.35
C VAL A 80 -0.75 10.52 14.50
N GLN A 81 -1.91 10.13 15.05
CA GLN A 81 -2.90 9.32 14.35
C GLN A 81 -3.38 10.02 13.06
N GLN A 82 -3.73 11.30 13.12
CA GLN A 82 -4.15 12.05 11.93
C GLN A 82 -3.08 12.08 10.83
N LEU A 83 -1.80 12.21 11.21
CA LEU A 83 -0.70 12.16 10.25
C LEU A 83 -0.55 10.77 9.62
N GLN A 84 -0.72 9.72 10.42
CA GLN A 84 -0.66 8.33 9.95
C GLN A 84 -1.85 7.97 9.05
N GLU A 85 -3.07 8.41 9.37
CA GLU A 85 -4.26 8.24 8.50
C GLU A 85 -4.02 8.86 7.11
N ASN A 86 -3.46 10.08 7.09
CA ASN A 86 -3.07 10.73 5.84
C ASN A 86 -1.96 9.96 5.10
N LYS A 87 -1.02 9.37 5.82
CA LYS A 87 0.05 8.53 5.24
C LYS A 87 -0.54 7.27 4.60
N VAL A 88 -1.42 6.54 5.29
CA VAL A 88 -2.12 5.36 4.76
C VAL A 88 -2.86 5.71 3.46
N LEU A 89 -3.65 6.80 3.47
CA LEU A 89 -4.39 7.22 2.28
C LEU A 89 -3.47 7.54 1.10
N LYS A 90 -2.33 8.20 1.35
CA LYS A 90 -1.33 8.52 0.33
C LYS A 90 -0.68 7.26 -0.24
N GLU A 91 -0.25 6.32 0.60
CA GLU A 91 0.41 5.10 0.15
C GLU A 91 -0.55 4.18 -0.62
N LYS A 92 -1.81 4.08 -0.18
CA LYS A 92 -2.88 3.39 -0.91
C LYS A 92 -3.11 4.00 -2.29
N THR A 93 -3.28 5.33 -2.36
CA THR A 93 -3.46 6.04 -3.63
C THR A 93 -2.28 5.83 -4.59
N LYS A 94 -1.04 5.82 -4.06
CA LYS A 94 0.15 5.54 -4.87
C LYS A 94 0.14 4.11 -5.39
N ALA A 95 -0.21 3.13 -4.55
CA ALA A 95 -0.27 1.73 -4.93
C ALA A 95 -1.29 1.51 -6.05
N ASP A 96 -2.49 2.05 -5.91
CA ASP A 96 -3.57 1.95 -6.89
C ASP A 96 -3.14 2.53 -8.25
N ARG A 97 -2.59 3.76 -8.26
CA ARG A 97 -2.07 4.37 -9.50
C ARG A 97 -0.95 3.55 -10.16
N LEU A 98 -0.14 2.86 -9.36
CA LEU A 98 0.96 2.07 -9.87
C LEU A 98 0.46 0.76 -10.48
N GLU A 99 -0.55 0.16 -9.86
CA GLU A 99 -1.25 -1.02 -10.34
C GLU A 99 -1.97 -0.73 -11.66
N ASP A 100 -2.69 0.39 -11.75
CA ASP A 100 -3.31 0.84 -13.01
C ASP A 100 -2.28 0.94 -14.15
N ARG A 101 -1.12 1.55 -13.87
CA ARG A 101 -0.03 1.66 -14.86
C ARG A 101 0.55 0.30 -15.23
N MET A 102 0.62 -0.64 -14.29
CA MET A 102 1.08 -1.99 -14.55
C MET A 102 0.10 -2.72 -15.48
N HIS A 103 -1.21 -2.61 -15.23
CA HIS A 103 -2.24 -3.20 -16.10
C HIS A 103 -2.18 -2.62 -17.51
N LEU A 104 -2.14 -1.29 -17.64
CA LEU A 104 -2.00 -0.63 -18.94
C LEU A 104 -0.74 -1.07 -19.70
N ALA A 105 0.39 -1.21 -19.00
CA ALA A 105 1.63 -1.68 -19.64
C ALA A 105 1.50 -3.13 -20.12
N ARG A 106 0.81 -3.98 -19.35
CA ARG A 106 0.57 -5.37 -19.73
C ARG A 106 -0.34 -5.46 -20.96
N ASP A 107 -1.43 -4.70 -20.98
CA ASP A 107 -2.36 -4.70 -22.12
C ASP A 107 -1.68 -4.23 -23.41
N LEU A 108 -0.77 -3.25 -23.33
CA LEU A 108 0.02 -2.80 -24.48
C LEU A 108 1.02 -3.87 -24.96
N GLU A 109 1.68 -4.55 -24.02
CA GLU A 109 2.62 -5.64 -24.35
C GLU A 109 1.92 -6.84 -24.95
N ASP A 110 0.71 -7.16 -24.48
CA ASP A 110 -0.09 -8.27 -25.02
C ASP A 110 -0.59 -7.92 -26.44
N ARG A 111 -1.04 -6.67 -26.68
CA ARG A 111 -1.39 -6.19 -28.03
C ARG A 111 -0.20 -6.21 -29.00
N GLU A 112 0.95 -5.73 -28.56
CA GLU A 112 2.17 -5.75 -29.38
C GLU A 112 2.57 -7.20 -29.73
N ALA A 113 2.41 -8.14 -28.79
CA ALA A 113 2.66 -9.54 -29.06
C ALA A 113 1.68 -10.14 -30.07
N ASP A 114 0.38 -9.81 -29.96
CA ASP A 114 -0.65 -10.24 -30.90
C ASP A 114 -0.40 -9.67 -32.31
N ASP A 115 -0.07 -8.38 -32.41
CA ASP A 115 0.26 -7.73 -33.69
C ASP A 115 1.49 -8.36 -34.35
N ASN A 116 2.54 -8.64 -33.57
CA ASN A 116 3.74 -9.32 -34.06
C ASN A 116 3.43 -10.74 -34.55
N ALA A 117 2.57 -11.49 -33.84
CA ALA A 117 2.15 -12.82 -34.28
C ALA A 117 1.38 -12.77 -35.61
N ILE A 118 0.59 -11.73 -35.87
CA ILE A 118 -0.07 -11.52 -37.16
C ILE A 118 0.96 -11.26 -38.26
N TYR A 119 1.96 -10.42 -38.02
CA TYR A 119 3.03 -10.17 -39.00
C TYR A 119 3.79 -11.47 -39.34
N ASP A 120 4.13 -12.28 -38.35
CA ASP A 120 4.80 -13.57 -38.56
C ASP A 120 3.94 -14.51 -39.43
N LEU A 121 2.62 -14.59 -39.18
CA LEU A 121 1.70 -15.39 -39.99
C LEU A 121 1.59 -14.88 -41.43
N LEU A 122 1.57 -13.57 -41.63
CA LEU A 122 1.56 -12.96 -42.97
C LEU A 122 2.88 -13.25 -43.70
N GLU A 123 4.01 -13.19 -43.02
CA GLU A 123 5.31 -13.57 -43.59
C GLU A 123 5.32 -15.03 -44.02
N ILE A 124 4.87 -15.96 -43.17
CA ILE A 124 4.75 -17.39 -43.51
C ILE A 124 3.82 -17.60 -44.72
N THR A 125 2.68 -16.90 -44.75
CA THR A 125 1.70 -17.00 -45.84
C THR A 125 2.25 -16.44 -47.15
N ASN A 126 2.98 -15.33 -47.11
CA ASN A 126 3.58 -14.72 -48.28
C ASN A 126 4.77 -15.54 -48.80
N ALA A 127 5.63 -16.03 -47.89
CA ALA A 127 6.76 -16.91 -48.22
C ALA A 127 6.30 -18.23 -48.84
N SER A 128 5.18 -18.81 -48.37
CA SER A 128 4.57 -20.01 -48.96
C SER A 128 3.85 -19.77 -50.29
N ARG A 129 3.39 -18.54 -50.55
CA ARG A 129 2.82 -18.13 -51.86
C ARG A 129 3.86 -17.77 -52.90
N THR A 130 5.09 -17.44 -52.53
CA THR A 130 6.23 -17.38 -53.44
C THR A 130 6.84 -18.77 -53.57
N PRO A 131 6.48 -19.60 -54.58
CA PRO A 131 7.25 -20.80 -54.84
C PRO A 131 8.68 -20.37 -55.15
N ALA A 132 9.64 -21.09 -54.60
CA ALA A 132 11.00 -21.14 -55.12
C ALA A 132 10.93 -21.64 -56.57
N SER A 133 10.63 -20.75 -57.52
CA SER A 133 10.59 -21.02 -58.94
C SER A 133 11.37 -19.93 -59.66
N SER A 134 12.67 -20.15 -59.75
CA SER A 134 13.40 -20.04 -61.02
C SER A 134 14.86 -20.43 -60.79
N LYS A 135 15.15 -21.73 -60.67
CA LYS A 135 16.31 -22.32 -61.38
C LYS A 135 15.99 -23.78 -61.69
N VAL A 136 16.04 -24.12 -62.99
CA VAL A 136 16.45 -25.37 -63.65
C VAL A 136 15.53 -25.74 -64.83
N GLY A 137 16.14 -25.81 -66.03
CA GLY A 137 15.64 -26.36 -67.30
C GLY A 137 15.40 -25.29 -68.37
N ASP A 138 15.98 -25.27 -69.57
CA ASP A 138 17.00 -26.02 -70.36
C ASP A 138 17.06 -25.26 -71.73
N PRO A 139 17.98 -25.50 -72.70
CA PRO A 139 19.18 -26.37 -72.75
C PRO A 139 20.51 -25.61 -72.94
#